data_AF-A0A0S6U469-F1
#
_entry.id   AF-A0A0S6U469-F1
#
_cell.length_a   1.000
_cell.length_b   1.000
_cell.length_c   1.000
_cell.angle_alpha   90.00
_cell.angle_beta   90.00
_cell.angle_gamma   90.00
#
_symmetry.space_group_name_H-M   'P 1'
#
loop_
_entity.id
_entity.type
_entity.pdbx_description
1 polymer ?
#
loop_
_entity_poly.entity_id
_entity_poly.type
_entity_poly.pdbx_seq_one_letter_code
_entity_poly.pdbx_strand_id
1 'polypeptide(L)'
;MRKRDIKVFQAHNKSLTIKVDNILLHSAYHPEKVCEKFIENNKDIYINKKNVVVYGIGLGYQIQALLNRVSDDTMINVFDVDKEIYNIGKNYGTYKNFINDRRVNLHIGDSDEFFYNLKLNLQEVEDILIYTPSLKILSEEYSNIKTIFRNFKMAKIGINEFKDIMEENYNSNLKEAHFTMRDFCNTYNLKDEKIIIAASGPSLDENIEKLKRLQGNIKIFSVGSALRTLMSNGITPYMICIIDPSELVYNQIKGFENLDIPLCFLKTASRWAVSKYNGPKYMFHNDENDINDIVINTGKTVAIPTMDIAVKGGAREVILIGQDLAFINNKSHTEYINESYKGANITNEVKGDTFLYKKVEGVKGDILYTRSEYLNFKHFIELEIESNPQVSFINCSSGAKIKGTKYMDLEEINFV
;
A
#
# COMPACT_ATOMS: atom_id res chain seq x y z
N MET A 1 5.69 5.62 30.40
CA MET A 1 5.65 4.22 29.92
C MET A 1 4.86 3.35 30.88
N ARG A 2 3.94 2.52 30.37
CA ARG A 2 3.26 1.48 31.16
C ARG A 2 4.31 0.48 31.67
N LYS A 3 4.27 0.12 32.96
CA LYS A 3 5.14 -0.93 33.51
C LYS A 3 4.77 -2.28 32.87
N ARG A 4 5.70 -2.90 32.14
CA ARG A 4 5.51 -4.21 31.49
C ARG A 4 5.89 -5.34 32.44
N ASP A 5 5.18 -6.46 32.41
CA ASP A 5 5.60 -7.67 33.15
C ASP A 5 6.64 -8.42 32.33
N ILE A 6 7.93 -8.20 32.62
CA ILE A 6 9.03 -8.83 31.89
C ILE A 6 9.65 -9.94 32.73
N LYS A 7 9.66 -11.16 32.20
CA LYS A 7 10.24 -12.35 32.84
C LYS A 7 11.29 -12.97 31.94
N VAL A 8 12.53 -13.01 32.41
CA VAL A 8 13.62 -13.74 31.78
C VAL A 8 13.79 -15.08 32.50
N PHE A 9 13.87 -16.17 31.74
CA PHE A 9 14.00 -17.52 32.29
C PHE A 9 14.69 -18.45 31.29
N GLN A 10 15.01 -19.67 31.70
CA GLN A 10 15.60 -20.68 30.82
C GLN A 10 14.52 -21.52 30.13
N ALA A 11 14.67 -21.71 28.83
CA ALA A 11 13.92 -22.68 28.04
C ALA A 11 14.33 -24.12 28.41
N HIS A 12 13.59 -25.12 27.92
CA HIS A 12 13.90 -26.54 28.18
C HIS A 12 15.31 -26.95 27.75
N ASN A 13 15.86 -26.33 26.71
CA ASN A 13 17.24 -26.54 26.27
C ASN A 13 18.29 -25.70 27.03
N LYS A 14 17.90 -25.07 28.14
CA LYS A 14 18.72 -24.17 28.99
C LYS A 14 19.08 -22.82 28.36
N SER A 15 18.65 -22.55 27.13
CA SER A 15 18.83 -21.26 26.48
C SER A 15 17.94 -20.20 27.12
N LEU A 16 18.39 -18.94 27.09
CA LEU A 16 17.61 -17.84 27.64
C LEU A 16 16.37 -17.56 26.80
N THR A 17 15.26 -17.30 27.46
CA THR A 17 14.04 -16.80 26.84
C THR A 17 13.47 -15.66 27.67
N ILE A 18 12.59 -14.88 27.05
CA ILE A 18 11.96 -13.72 27.66
C ILE A 18 10.47 -13.73 27.30
N LYS A 19 9.65 -13.48 28.32
CA LYS A 19 8.21 -13.25 28.20
C LYS A 19 7.92 -11.82 28.61
N VAL A 20 7.17 -11.11 27.78
CA VAL A 20 6.70 -9.74 28.04
C VAL A 20 5.19 -9.79 28.08
N ASP A 21 4.63 -9.43 29.24
CA ASP A 21 3.23 -9.64 29.61
C ASP A 21 2.83 -11.11 29.36
N ASN A 22 2.01 -11.37 28.35
CA ASN A 22 1.56 -12.72 27.99
C ASN A 22 2.21 -13.27 26.70
N ILE A 23 3.20 -12.57 26.15
CA ILE A 23 3.80 -12.90 24.86
C ILE A 23 5.22 -13.41 25.07
N LEU A 24 5.47 -14.63 24.59
CA LEU A 24 6.82 -15.17 24.50
C LEU A 24 7.55 -14.51 23.34
N LEU A 25 8.66 -13.85 23.63
CA LEU A 25 9.53 -13.29 22.61
C LEU A 25 10.30 -14.40 21.91
N HIS A 26 10.71 -15.43 22.66
CA HIS A 26 11.42 -16.61 22.17
C HIS A 26 10.74 -17.89 22.66
N SER A 27 10.91 -18.99 21.92
CA SER A 27 10.33 -20.29 22.30
C SER A 27 10.76 -20.72 23.71
N ALA A 28 9.82 -21.24 24.51
CA ALA A 28 10.15 -21.81 25.83
C ALA A 28 10.81 -23.21 25.75
N TYR A 29 10.93 -23.77 24.53
CA TYR A 29 11.51 -25.09 24.30
C TYR A 29 12.90 -25.02 23.67
N HIS A 30 12.98 -24.38 22.49
CA HIS A 30 14.21 -24.26 21.69
C HIS A 30 14.23 -22.91 20.94
N PRO A 31 14.63 -21.81 21.59
CA PRO A 31 14.74 -20.48 20.97
C PRO A 31 15.51 -20.47 19.65
N GLU A 32 16.68 -21.11 19.62
CA GLU A 32 17.60 -21.13 18.48
C GLU A 32 16.96 -21.81 17.28
N LYS A 33 16.44 -23.03 17.45
CA LYS A 33 15.83 -23.81 16.36
C LYS A 33 14.64 -23.09 15.73
N VAL A 34 13.83 -22.40 16.54
CA VAL A 34 12.69 -21.62 16.03
C VAL A 34 13.18 -20.44 15.20
N CYS A 35 14.24 -19.76 15.64
CA CYS A 35 14.83 -18.65 14.90
C CYS A 35 15.58 -19.10 13.63
N GLU A 36 16.26 -20.24 13.67
CA GLU A 36 16.86 -20.87 12.49
C GLU A 36 15.79 -21.20 11.43
N LYS A 37 14.67 -21.79 11.86
CA LYS A 37 13.54 -22.07 10.96
C LYS A 37 12.90 -20.79 10.42
N PHE A 38 12.82 -19.74 11.23
CA PHE A 38 12.35 -18.43 10.77
C PHE A 38 13.24 -17.89 9.65
N ILE A 39 14.57 -17.92 9.80
CA ILE A 39 15.50 -17.50 8.74
C ILE A 39 15.37 -18.42 7.51
N GLU A 40 15.34 -19.73 7.71
CA GLU A 40 15.21 -20.72 6.63
C GLU A 40 13.96 -20.50 5.76
N ASN A 41 12.86 -20.07 6.36
CA ASN A 41 11.60 -19.80 5.67
C ASN A 41 11.56 -18.44 4.93
N ASN A 42 12.61 -17.62 5.02
CA ASN A 42 12.67 -16.27 4.43
C ASN A 42 13.96 -16.07 3.61
N LYS A 43 14.42 -17.13 2.93
CA LYS A 43 15.64 -17.15 2.10
C LYS A 43 15.65 -16.09 1.00
N ASP A 44 14.50 -15.86 0.40
CA ASP A 44 14.25 -14.84 -0.64
C ASP A 44 14.68 -13.43 -0.21
N ILE A 45 14.65 -13.13 1.09
CA ILE A 45 14.96 -11.80 1.62
C ILE A 45 16.47 -11.55 1.75
N TYR A 46 17.29 -12.59 1.90
CA TYR A 46 18.71 -12.42 2.22
C TYR A 46 19.69 -13.12 1.29
N ILE A 47 19.27 -14.15 0.53
CA ILE A 47 20.16 -14.84 -0.41
C ILE A 47 20.54 -13.88 -1.54
N ASN A 48 21.84 -13.76 -1.81
CA ASN A 48 22.43 -12.90 -2.84
C ASN A 48 22.08 -11.41 -2.69
N LYS A 49 21.77 -10.95 -1.47
CA LYS A 49 21.50 -9.54 -1.17
C LYS A 49 22.70 -8.90 -0.48
N LYS A 50 23.06 -7.68 -0.88
CA LYS A 50 24.14 -6.90 -0.26
C LYS A 50 23.73 -6.26 1.06
N ASN A 51 22.45 -5.88 1.18
CA ASN A 51 21.89 -5.29 2.39
C ASN A 51 20.66 -6.10 2.80
N VAL A 52 20.56 -6.40 4.09
CA VAL A 52 19.41 -7.08 4.69
C VAL A 52 18.93 -6.27 5.88
N VAL A 53 17.65 -5.93 5.88
CA VAL A 53 17.02 -5.19 6.99
C VAL A 53 16.23 -6.15 7.85
N VAL A 54 16.47 -6.08 9.17
CA VAL A 54 15.78 -6.89 10.17
C VAL A 54 15.09 -5.97 11.17
N TYR A 55 13.80 -6.20 11.43
CA TYR A 55 13.12 -5.57 12.56
C TYR A 55 12.91 -6.56 13.70
N GLY A 56 13.34 -6.15 14.90
CA GLY A 56 13.24 -6.92 16.13
C GLY A 56 14.51 -7.69 16.43
N ILE A 57 15.28 -7.25 17.44
CA ILE A 57 16.51 -7.93 17.89
C ILE A 57 16.22 -9.01 18.94
N GLY A 58 15.26 -8.78 19.83
CA GLY A 58 14.97 -9.69 20.94
C GLY A 58 16.23 -10.12 21.70
N LEU A 59 16.48 -11.43 21.83
CA LEU A 59 17.71 -11.97 22.44
C LEU A 59 18.80 -12.30 21.40
N GLY A 60 18.56 -12.03 20.10
CA GLY A 60 19.57 -12.11 19.04
C GLY A 60 19.69 -13.44 18.31
N TYR A 61 18.88 -14.46 18.66
CA TYR A 61 18.96 -15.79 18.05
C TYR A 61 18.75 -15.78 16.52
N GLN A 62 17.80 -15.01 16.04
CA GLN A 62 17.52 -14.84 14.62
C GLN A 62 18.62 -14.04 13.89
N ILE A 63 19.28 -13.11 14.58
CA ILE A 63 20.42 -12.38 14.01
C ILE A 63 21.62 -13.32 13.85
N GLN A 64 21.92 -14.13 14.86
CA GLN A 64 22.97 -15.14 14.77
C GLN A 64 22.66 -16.18 13.66
N ALA A 65 21.42 -16.65 13.59
CA ALA A 65 21.01 -17.61 12.57
C ALA A 65 21.12 -17.04 11.14
N LEU A 66 20.84 -15.75 10.96
CA LEU A 66 21.01 -15.03 9.70
C LEU A 66 22.48 -14.85 9.34
N LEU A 67 23.29 -14.38 10.30
CA LEU A 67 24.73 -14.16 10.13
C LEU A 67 25.47 -15.41 9.65
N ASN A 68 25.04 -16.60 10.11
CA ASN A 68 25.60 -17.88 9.70
C ASN A 68 25.22 -18.32 8.27
N ARG A 69 24.32 -17.59 7.58
CA ARG A 69 23.74 -17.96 6.29
C ARG A 69 23.94 -16.92 5.18
N VAL A 70 24.30 -15.69 5.52
CA VAL A 70 24.61 -14.63 4.56
C VAL A 70 26.07 -14.71 4.09
N SER A 71 26.39 -14.09 2.96
CA SER A 71 27.77 -13.99 2.47
C SER A 71 28.59 -12.98 3.29
N ASP A 72 29.91 -13.01 3.13
CA ASP A 72 30.86 -12.17 3.88
C ASP A 72 30.78 -10.67 3.52
N ASP A 73 30.10 -10.33 2.44
CA ASP A 73 29.86 -8.97 1.95
C ASP A 73 28.43 -8.46 2.22
N THR A 74 27.54 -9.30 2.78
CA THR A 74 26.19 -8.88 3.16
C THR A 74 26.22 -8.09 4.47
N MET A 75 25.65 -6.88 4.45
CA MET A 75 25.38 -6.07 5.64
C MET A 75 23.99 -6.38 6.21
N ILE A 76 23.91 -6.57 7.52
CA ILE A 76 22.69 -6.82 8.29
C ILE A 76 22.40 -5.58 9.15
N ASN A 77 21.37 -4.83 8.79
CA ASN A 77 20.92 -3.65 9.51
C ASN A 77 19.72 -4.01 10.40
N VAL A 78 19.94 -4.05 11.72
CA VAL A 78 18.93 -4.48 12.70
C VAL A 78 18.33 -3.27 13.39
N PHE A 79 17.02 -3.12 13.27
CA PHE A 79 16.23 -2.04 13.88
C PHE A 79 15.36 -2.59 15.00
N ASP A 80 15.39 -1.97 16.17
CA ASP A 80 14.44 -2.24 17.25
C ASP A 80 14.28 -1.00 18.14
N VAL A 81 13.07 -0.46 18.25
CA VAL A 81 12.82 0.72 19.10
C VAL A 81 12.86 0.39 20.59
N ASP A 82 12.78 -0.89 20.95
CA ASP A 82 12.65 -1.32 22.34
C ASP A 82 14.00 -1.41 23.08
N LYS A 83 14.47 -0.25 23.58
CA LYS A 83 15.72 -0.16 24.37
C LYS A 83 15.69 -1.04 25.62
N GLU A 84 14.54 -1.25 26.26
CA GLU A 84 14.44 -2.05 27.49
C GLU A 84 14.76 -3.52 27.21
N ILE A 85 14.18 -4.09 26.14
CA ILE A 85 14.45 -5.48 25.73
C ILE A 85 15.89 -5.64 25.25
N TYR A 86 16.41 -4.68 24.48
CA TYR A 86 17.82 -4.68 24.08
C TYR A 86 18.77 -4.69 25.29
N ASN A 87 18.54 -3.82 26.27
CA ASN A 87 19.38 -3.74 27.46
C ASN A 87 19.35 -5.04 28.29
N ILE A 88 18.20 -5.72 28.33
CA ILE A 88 18.10 -7.04 28.95
C ILE A 88 19.02 -8.04 28.22
N GLY A 89 18.90 -8.19 26.90
CA GLY A 89 19.77 -9.11 26.15
C GLY A 89 21.26 -8.79 26.30
N LYS A 90 21.61 -7.49 26.31
CA LYS A 90 22.97 -7.02 26.56
C LYS A 90 23.49 -7.43 27.95
N ASN A 91 22.69 -7.24 29.00
CA ASN A 91 23.06 -7.59 30.38
C ASN A 91 23.26 -9.11 30.57
N TYR A 92 22.46 -9.92 29.88
CA TYR A 92 22.63 -11.37 29.85
C TYR A 92 23.71 -11.85 28.88
N GLY A 93 24.33 -10.94 28.11
CA GLY A 93 25.41 -11.25 27.18
C GLY A 93 24.97 -12.05 25.96
N THR A 94 23.70 -11.99 25.56
CA THR A 94 23.16 -12.81 24.46
C THR A 94 23.68 -12.37 23.08
N TYR A 95 24.23 -11.16 22.96
CA TYR A 95 24.71 -10.59 21.70
C TYR A 95 26.22 -10.79 21.45
N LYS A 96 26.95 -11.38 22.41
CA LYS A 96 28.42 -11.45 22.39
C LYS A 96 29.01 -12.03 21.10
N ASN A 97 28.28 -12.93 20.44
CA ASN A 97 28.76 -13.64 19.26
C ASN A 97 28.67 -12.82 17.96
N PHE A 98 27.86 -11.75 17.93
CA PHE A 98 27.64 -10.97 16.71
C PHE A 98 27.79 -9.45 16.90
N ILE A 99 27.82 -8.94 18.13
CA ILE A 99 27.82 -7.49 18.41
C ILE A 99 29.02 -6.75 17.80
N ASN A 100 30.14 -7.44 17.61
CA ASN A 100 31.35 -6.89 16.99
C ASN A 100 31.58 -7.41 15.57
N ASP A 101 30.65 -8.17 14.99
CA ASP A 101 30.77 -8.61 13.61
C ASP A 101 30.58 -7.38 12.70
N ARG A 102 31.55 -7.14 11.81
CA ARG A 102 31.56 -5.98 10.89
C ARG A 102 30.34 -5.91 9.97
N ARG A 103 29.63 -7.02 9.80
CA ARG A 103 28.42 -7.11 8.97
C ARG A 103 27.17 -6.66 9.71
N VAL A 104 27.18 -6.52 11.04
CA VAL A 104 25.98 -6.24 11.82
C VAL A 104 25.96 -4.80 12.32
N ASN A 105 24.99 -4.03 11.83
CA ASN A 105 24.71 -2.67 12.29
C ASN A 105 23.45 -2.69 13.17
N LEU A 106 23.56 -2.21 14.41
CA LEU A 106 22.43 -2.14 15.34
C LEU A 106 21.92 -0.70 15.47
N HIS A 107 20.63 -0.50 15.16
CA HIS A 107 19.90 0.75 15.33
C HIS A 107 18.85 0.53 16.43
N ILE A 108 19.18 0.93 17.66
CA ILE A 108 18.36 0.65 18.84
C ILE A 108 17.77 1.94 19.42
N GLY A 109 16.45 1.96 19.58
CA GLY A 109 15.72 3.11 20.08
C GLY A 109 14.93 3.88 19.03
N ASP A 110 14.61 5.12 19.36
CA ASP A 110 13.64 5.96 18.66
C ASP A 110 14.18 7.39 18.42
N SER A 111 15.50 7.53 18.26
CA SER A 111 16.12 8.81 17.91
C SER A 111 15.83 9.21 16.47
N ASP A 112 16.00 10.50 16.13
CA ASP A 112 15.89 10.96 14.73
C ASP A 112 16.85 10.20 13.80
N GLU A 113 18.04 9.87 14.29
CA GLU A 113 19.02 9.03 13.59
C GLU A 113 18.49 7.61 13.31
N PHE A 114 17.74 7.00 14.24
CA PHE A 114 17.10 5.71 14.01
C PHE A 114 16.13 5.80 12.83
N PHE A 115 15.25 6.81 12.82
CA PHE A 115 14.24 6.96 11.76
C PHE A 115 14.86 7.33 10.42
N TYR A 116 15.90 8.17 10.42
CA TYR A 116 16.67 8.50 9.23
C TYR A 116 17.32 7.26 8.62
N ASN A 117 18.04 6.48 9.42
CA ASN A 117 18.69 5.25 8.95
C ASN A 117 17.66 4.20 8.51
N LEU A 118 16.53 4.08 9.22
CA LEU A 118 15.45 3.18 8.83
C LEU A 118 14.92 3.54 7.46
N LYS A 119 14.63 4.83 7.21
CA LYS A 119 14.16 5.31 5.91
C LYS A 119 15.14 4.96 4.79
N LEU A 120 16.42 5.27 4.96
CA LEU A 120 17.46 4.96 3.95
C LEU A 120 17.55 3.46 3.67
N ASN A 121 17.61 2.65 4.72
CA ASN A 121 17.74 1.20 4.55
C ASN A 121 16.51 0.55 3.91
N LEU A 122 15.30 1.07 4.19
CA LEU A 122 14.07 0.59 3.56
C LEU A 122 13.97 0.96 2.07
N GLN A 123 14.68 2.00 1.61
CA GLN A 123 14.73 2.36 0.18
C GLN A 123 15.66 1.44 -0.63
N GLU A 124 16.63 0.80 0.04
CA GLU A 124 17.66 -0.03 -0.59
C GLU A 124 17.29 -1.52 -0.66
N VAL A 125 16.13 -1.92 -0.12
CA VAL A 125 15.72 -3.32 -0.04
C VAL A 125 14.29 -3.53 -0.55
N GLU A 126 14.09 -4.66 -1.23
CA GLU A 126 12.78 -5.09 -1.74
C GLU A 126 11.85 -5.56 -0.61
N ASP A 127 12.43 -6.22 0.40
CA ASP A 127 11.70 -6.83 1.52
C ASP A 127 12.56 -6.88 2.78
N ILE A 128 11.94 -7.17 3.92
CA ILE A 128 12.55 -7.09 5.25
C ILE A 128 12.20 -8.29 6.14
N LEU A 129 13.14 -8.68 7.00
CA LEU A 129 12.92 -9.74 7.98
C LEU A 129 12.26 -9.16 9.24
N ILE A 130 10.97 -9.43 9.44
CA ILE A 130 10.22 -8.95 10.62
C ILE A 130 10.09 -10.07 11.65
N TYR A 131 10.83 -9.97 12.76
CA TYR A 131 10.65 -10.84 13.90
C TYR A 131 9.36 -10.48 14.65
N THR A 132 8.27 -11.12 14.24
CA THR A 132 6.89 -10.80 14.67
C THR A 132 6.71 -10.73 16.19
N PRO A 133 7.35 -11.60 17.02
CA PRO A 133 7.25 -11.47 18.48
C PRO A 133 7.68 -10.09 19.01
N SER A 134 8.77 -9.51 18.49
CA SER A 134 9.24 -8.17 18.89
C SER A 134 8.22 -7.08 18.51
N LEU A 135 7.61 -7.17 17.33
CA LEU A 135 6.58 -6.22 16.91
C LEU A 135 5.32 -6.26 17.81
N LYS A 136 4.94 -7.46 18.27
CA LYS A 136 3.75 -7.66 19.10
C LYS A 136 3.86 -7.09 20.51
N ILE A 137 5.07 -7.07 21.09
CA ILE A 137 5.31 -6.59 22.46
C ILE A 137 5.54 -5.08 22.56
N LEU A 138 5.65 -4.38 21.42
CA LEU A 138 5.80 -2.93 21.42
C LEU A 138 4.61 -2.25 22.10
N SER A 139 4.89 -1.19 22.84
CA SER A 139 3.86 -0.30 23.37
C SER A 139 3.09 0.42 22.25
N GLU A 140 1.90 0.91 22.58
CA GLU A 140 1.04 1.65 21.63
C GLU A 140 1.63 3.00 21.20
N GLU A 141 2.58 3.55 21.96
CA GLU A 141 3.29 4.77 21.57
C GLU A 141 4.08 4.59 20.26
N TYR A 142 4.50 3.36 19.94
CA TYR A 142 5.16 2.99 18.68
C TYR A 142 4.17 2.43 17.64
N SER A 143 2.91 2.87 17.67
CA SER A 143 1.86 2.43 16.72
C SER A 143 2.20 2.74 15.26
N ASN A 144 2.95 3.82 15.00
CA ASN A 144 3.51 4.15 13.69
C ASN A 144 4.46 3.05 13.18
N ILE A 145 5.40 2.61 14.02
CA ILE A 145 6.33 1.51 13.73
C ILE A 145 5.57 0.20 13.48
N LYS A 146 4.59 -0.12 14.36
CA LYS A 146 3.70 -1.28 14.16
C LYS A 146 3.03 -1.25 12.80
N THR A 147 2.56 -0.07 12.38
CA THR A 147 1.87 0.12 11.10
C THR A 147 2.81 -0.08 9.92
N ILE A 148 3.99 0.55 9.93
CA ILE A 148 5.02 0.40 8.87
C ILE A 148 5.32 -1.09 8.62
N PHE A 149 5.73 -1.82 9.66
CA PHE A 149 6.13 -3.23 9.51
C PHE A 149 4.94 -4.16 9.20
N ARG A 150 3.75 -3.88 9.73
CA ARG A 150 2.54 -4.62 9.33
C ARG A 150 2.25 -4.43 7.83
N ASN A 151 2.46 -3.23 7.31
CA ASN A 151 2.23 -2.92 5.89
C ASN A 151 3.23 -3.63 4.96
N PHE A 152 4.48 -3.78 5.37
CA PHE A 152 5.45 -4.64 4.67
C PHE A 152 4.99 -6.09 4.65
N LYS A 153 4.62 -6.64 5.80
CA LYS A 153 4.14 -8.03 5.91
C LYS A 153 2.89 -8.29 5.06
N MET A 154 1.93 -7.36 5.07
CA MET A 154 0.72 -7.48 4.25
C MET A 154 1.02 -7.39 2.75
N ALA A 155 1.93 -6.51 2.33
CA ALA A 155 2.37 -6.47 0.94
C ALA A 155 3.03 -7.78 0.49
N LYS A 156 3.91 -8.34 1.30
CA LYS A 156 4.56 -9.63 0.99
C LYS A 156 3.54 -10.74 0.80
N ILE A 157 2.55 -10.84 1.69
CA ILE A 157 1.49 -11.86 1.59
C ILE A 157 0.70 -11.68 0.30
N GLY A 158 0.26 -10.46 -0.02
CA GLY A 158 -0.48 -10.19 -1.25
C GLY A 158 0.34 -10.51 -2.50
N ILE A 159 1.60 -10.09 -2.57
CA ILE A 159 2.46 -10.39 -3.73
C ILE A 159 2.65 -11.90 -3.91
N ASN A 160 2.91 -12.64 -2.83
CA ASN A 160 3.09 -14.08 -2.91
C ASN A 160 1.81 -14.83 -3.29
N GLU A 161 0.65 -14.36 -2.83
CA GLU A 161 -0.65 -14.94 -3.16
C GLU A 161 -1.00 -14.73 -4.64
N PHE A 162 -0.65 -13.57 -5.20
CA PHE A 162 -0.97 -13.22 -6.58
C PHE A 162 0.20 -13.39 -7.57
N LYS A 163 1.34 -13.94 -7.15
CA LYS A 163 2.55 -14.00 -8.00
C LYS A 163 2.30 -14.72 -9.32
N ASP A 164 1.78 -15.94 -9.25
CA ASP A 164 1.59 -16.79 -10.44
C ASP A 164 0.57 -16.17 -11.40
N ILE A 165 -0.55 -15.65 -10.88
CA ILE A 165 -1.57 -14.97 -11.71
C ILE A 165 -1.05 -13.66 -12.30
N MET A 166 -0.24 -12.89 -11.57
CA MET A 166 0.39 -11.66 -12.08
C MET A 166 1.37 -11.95 -13.23
N GLU A 167 2.14 -13.04 -13.13
CA GLU A 167 3.06 -13.48 -14.18
C GLU A 167 2.30 -13.96 -15.43
N GLU A 168 1.27 -14.79 -15.26
CA GLU A 168 0.41 -15.19 -16.37
C GLU A 168 -0.31 -14.00 -17.01
N ASN A 169 -0.79 -13.05 -16.19
CA ASN A 169 -1.43 -11.84 -16.68
C ASN A 169 -0.47 -11.01 -17.51
N TYR A 170 0.76 -10.80 -17.03
CA TYR A 170 1.76 -10.07 -17.76
C TYR A 170 2.06 -10.70 -19.12
N ASN A 171 2.27 -12.02 -19.15
CA ASN A 171 2.50 -12.75 -20.40
C ASN A 171 1.31 -12.70 -21.37
N SER A 172 0.07 -12.63 -20.86
CA SER A 172 -1.12 -12.47 -21.69
C SER A 172 -1.24 -11.04 -22.21
N ASN A 173 -1.05 -10.05 -21.34
CA ASN A 173 -1.19 -8.64 -21.65
C ASN A 173 -0.16 -8.17 -22.68
N LEU A 174 1.08 -8.71 -22.66
CA LEU A 174 2.10 -8.45 -23.68
C LEU A 174 1.68 -8.88 -25.10
N LYS A 175 0.72 -9.80 -25.23
CA LYS A 175 0.21 -10.29 -26.52
C LYS A 175 -0.96 -9.46 -27.04
N GLU A 176 -1.53 -8.60 -26.21
CA GLU A 176 -2.61 -7.71 -26.59
C GLU A 176 -2.07 -6.51 -27.37
N ALA A 177 -2.85 -6.00 -28.33
CA ALA A 177 -2.50 -4.74 -28.97
C ALA A 177 -2.66 -3.60 -27.95
N HIS A 178 -1.57 -2.91 -27.64
CA HIS A 178 -1.56 -1.81 -26.69
C HIS A 178 -0.52 -0.76 -27.10
N PHE A 179 -0.69 0.44 -26.57
CA PHE A 179 0.25 1.56 -26.65
C PHE A 179 0.98 1.75 -25.32
N THR A 180 2.02 2.58 -25.34
CA THR A 180 2.81 2.96 -24.15
C THR A 180 2.20 4.15 -23.42
N MET A 181 2.61 4.41 -22.18
CA MET A 181 2.18 5.63 -21.48
C MET A 181 2.74 6.89 -22.10
N ARG A 182 3.91 6.83 -22.74
CA ARG A 182 4.41 7.93 -23.57
C ARG A 182 3.44 8.24 -24.72
N ASP A 183 2.89 7.22 -25.39
CA ASP A 183 1.88 7.42 -26.44
C ASP A 183 0.61 8.05 -25.88
N PHE A 184 0.17 7.63 -24.69
CA PHE A 184 -0.97 8.25 -23.99
C PHE A 184 -0.72 9.75 -23.75
N CYS A 185 0.40 10.10 -23.11
CA CYS A 185 0.73 11.49 -22.81
C CYS A 185 0.84 12.35 -24.07
N ASN A 186 1.39 11.81 -25.16
CA ASN A 186 1.49 12.51 -26.44
C ASN A 186 0.12 12.71 -27.10
N THR A 187 -0.76 11.70 -27.03
CA THR A 187 -2.08 11.71 -27.69
C THR A 187 -3.07 12.61 -26.95
N TYR A 188 -3.11 12.54 -25.62
CA TYR A 188 -4.13 13.20 -24.82
C TYR A 188 -3.69 14.52 -24.17
N ASN A 189 -2.38 14.78 -24.09
CA ASN A 189 -1.72 15.99 -23.56
C ASN A 189 -2.57 16.78 -22.53
N LEU A 190 -2.36 16.51 -21.25
CA LEU A 190 -3.15 17.08 -20.16
C LEU A 190 -2.54 18.38 -19.62
N LYS A 191 -1.64 19.01 -20.37
CA LYS A 191 -0.93 20.21 -19.94
C LYS A 191 -1.90 21.30 -19.53
N ASP A 192 -1.72 21.81 -18.32
CA ASP A 192 -2.49 22.90 -17.72
C ASP A 192 -4.00 22.59 -17.52
N GLU A 193 -4.40 21.32 -17.62
CA GLU A 193 -5.78 20.88 -17.43
C GLU A 193 -6.15 20.69 -15.95
N LYS A 194 -7.44 20.83 -15.66
CA LYS A 194 -8.06 20.34 -14.43
C LYS A 194 -8.63 18.94 -14.69
N ILE A 195 -8.24 17.96 -13.89
CA ILE A 195 -8.67 16.57 -14.08
C ILE A 195 -9.42 16.10 -12.83
N ILE A 196 -10.61 15.53 -13.02
CA ILE A 196 -11.34 14.85 -11.94
C ILE A 196 -10.90 13.38 -11.89
N ILE A 197 -10.55 12.88 -10.72
CA ILE A 197 -10.33 11.44 -10.48
C ILE A 197 -11.54 10.90 -9.73
N ALA A 198 -12.33 10.08 -10.41
CA ALA A 198 -13.51 9.43 -9.85
C ALA A 198 -13.16 8.05 -9.28
N ALA A 199 -13.19 7.95 -7.95
CA ALA A 199 -13.04 6.72 -7.18
C ALA A 199 -14.41 6.15 -6.75
N SER A 200 -14.43 4.92 -6.25
CA SER A 200 -15.67 4.18 -5.95
C SER A 200 -16.13 4.28 -4.48
N GLY A 201 -15.78 5.33 -3.77
CA GLY A 201 -16.30 5.60 -2.42
C GLY A 201 -17.75 6.11 -2.45
N PRO A 202 -18.50 5.94 -1.35
CA PRO A 202 -19.91 6.34 -1.28
C PRO A 202 -20.20 7.80 -1.68
N SER A 203 -19.30 8.75 -1.45
CA SER A 203 -19.54 10.16 -1.79
C SER A 203 -19.50 10.45 -3.29
N LEU A 204 -19.12 9.48 -4.13
CA LEU A 204 -19.32 9.62 -5.57
C LEU A 204 -20.82 9.77 -5.88
N ASP A 205 -21.68 8.99 -5.21
CA ASP A 205 -23.13 9.01 -5.42
C ASP A 205 -23.72 10.40 -5.10
N GLU A 206 -23.18 11.09 -4.08
CA GLU A 206 -23.58 12.46 -3.69
C GLU A 206 -23.26 13.52 -4.75
N ASN A 207 -22.31 13.24 -5.64
CA ASN A 207 -21.81 14.19 -6.62
C ASN A 207 -22.21 13.87 -8.07
N ILE A 208 -22.98 12.82 -8.32
CA ILE A 208 -23.38 12.41 -9.69
C ILE A 208 -24.07 13.54 -10.45
N GLU A 209 -25.06 14.19 -9.85
CA GLU A 209 -25.80 15.28 -10.52
C GLU A 209 -24.91 16.48 -10.85
N LYS A 210 -23.89 16.73 -10.03
CA LYS A 210 -22.90 17.78 -10.28
C LYS A 210 -21.96 17.38 -11.42
N LEU A 211 -21.48 16.14 -11.44
CA LEU A 211 -20.65 15.61 -12.53
C LEU A 211 -21.36 15.62 -13.88
N LYS A 212 -22.67 15.30 -13.93
CA LYS A 212 -23.48 15.40 -15.16
C LYS A 212 -23.46 16.81 -15.76
N ARG A 213 -23.51 17.86 -14.92
CA ARG A 213 -23.47 19.26 -15.38
C ARG A 213 -22.09 19.68 -15.90
N LEU A 214 -21.04 19.01 -15.44
CA LEU A 214 -19.64 19.28 -15.83
C LEU A 214 -19.19 18.42 -17.02
N GLN A 215 -19.93 17.36 -17.35
CA GLN A 215 -19.59 16.46 -18.45
C GLN A 215 -19.42 17.23 -19.77
N GLY A 216 -18.34 16.90 -20.50
CA GLY A 216 -17.95 17.60 -21.73
C GLY A 216 -17.10 18.84 -21.51
N ASN A 217 -17.12 19.44 -20.32
CA ASN A 217 -16.28 20.59 -19.96
C ASN A 217 -15.05 20.21 -19.15
N ILE A 218 -15.03 19.01 -18.56
CA ILE A 218 -13.89 18.49 -17.80
C ILE A 218 -13.62 17.02 -18.11
N LYS A 219 -12.33 16.67 -18.11
CA LYS A 219 -11.85 15.29 -18.24
C LYS A 219 -12.01 14.56 -16.90
N ILE A 220 -12.76 13.45 -16.91
CA ILE A 220 -13.01 12.61 -15.73
C ILE A 220 -12.25 11.29 -15.91
N PHE A 221 -11.29 11.04 -15.06
CA PHE A 221 -10.51 9.81 -15.02
C PHE A 221 -11.18 8.85 -14.05
N SER A 222 -11.66 7.71 -14.55
CA SER A 222 -12.32 6.72 -13.71
C SER A 222 -11.33 5.66 -13.25
N VAL A 223 -11.35 5.35 -11.95
CA VAL A 223 -10.88 4.02 -11.52
C VAL A 223 -11.87 2.96 -12.02
N GLY A 224 -11.41 1.74 -12.29
CA GLY A 224 -12.26 0.69 -12.85
C GLY A 224 -13.55 0.44 -12.06
N SER A 225 -13.47 0.39 -10.72
CA SER A 225 -14.63 0.17 -9.86
C SER A 225 -15.66 1.30 -9.84
N ALA A 226 -15.33 2.49 -10.35
CA ALA A 226 -16.27 3.61 -10.49
C ALA A 226 -16.95 3.65 -11.86
N LEU A 227 -16.45 2.92 -12.86
CA LEU A 227 -16.92 2.98 -14.24
C LEU A 227 -18.42 2.71 -14.34
N ARG A 228 -18.90 1.64 -13.69
CA ARG A 228 -20.31 1.26 -13.73
C ARG A 228 -21.20 2.36 -13.15
N THR A 229 -20.82 2.95 -12.02
CA THR A 229 -21.55 4.08 -11.40
C THR A 229 -21.65 5.26 -12.36
N LEU A 230 -20.55 5.65 -13.01
CA LEU A 230 -20.53 6.76 -13.96
C LEU A 230 -21.41 6.46 -15.19
N MET A 231 -21.18 5.32 -15.84
CA MET A 231 -21.87 4.94 -17.08
C MET A 231 -23.37 4.74 -16.88
N SER A 232 -23.78 4.11 -15.77
CA SER A 232 -25.21 3.95 -15.42
C SER A 232 -25.91 5.29 -15.16
N ASN A 233 -25.15 6.35 -14.88
CA ASN A 233 -25.65 7.70 -14.73
C ASN A 233 -25.38 8.59 -15.96
N GLY A 234 -25.05 8.00 -17.12
CA GLY A 234 -24.85 8.74 -18.37
C GLY A 234 -23.55 9.54 -18.44
N ILE A 235 -22.64 9.37 -17.49
CA ILE A 235 -21.34 10.05 -17.44
C ILE A 235 -20.31 9.16 -18.12
N THR A 236 -19.79 9.61 -19.27
CA THR A 236 -18.70 8.92 -19.98
C THR A 236 -17.36 9.43 -19.47
N PRO A 237 -16.52 8.58 -18.86
CA PRO A 237 -15.19 9.01 -18.42
C PRO A 237 -14.25 9.22 -19.60
N TYR A 238 -13.22 10.03 -19.40
CA TYR A 238 -12.17 10.31 -20.37
C TYR A 238 -11.16 9.16 -20.48
N MET A 239 -10.94 8.41 -19.40
CA MET A 239 -10.14 7.18 -19.38
C MET A 239 -10.56 6.29 -18.22
N ILE A 240 -10.21 5.00 -18.28
CA ILE A 240 -10.39 4.00 -17.22
C ILE A 240 -9.01 3.50 -16.77
N CYS A 241 -8.78 3.37 -15.45
CA CYS A 241 -7.56 2.76 -14.91
C CYS A 241 -7.86 1.48 -14.13
N ILE A 242 -7.11 0.41 -14.39
CA ILE A 242 -7.15 -0.86 -13.64
C ILE A 242 -5.74 -1.35 -13.29
N ILE A 243 -5.58 -1.92 -12.09
CA ILE A 243 -4.28 -2.47 -11.64
C ILE A 243 -4.38 -3.87 -11.01
N ASP A 244 -5.58 -4.27 -10.58
CA ASP A 244 -5.76 -5.51 -9.83
C ASP A 244 -5.65 -6.73 -10.77
N PRO A 245 -4.90 -7.79 -10.38
CA PRO A 245 -4.70 -8.96 -11.22
C PRO A 245 -5.91 -9.91 -11.28
N SER A 246 -6.90 -9.75 -10.40
CA SER A 246 -8.02 -10.67 -10.25
C SER A 246 -8.92 -10.76 -11.48
N GLU A 247 -9.42 -11.95 -11.79
CA GLU A 247 -10.47 -12.16 -12.81
C GLU A 247 -11.73 -11.33 -12.51
N LEU A 248 -12.02 -11.06 -11.23
CA LEU A 248 -13.18 -10.28 -10.81
C LEU A 248 -13.22 -8.86 -11.39
N VAL A 249 -12.06 -8.29 -11.75
CA VAL A 249 -11.94 -6.97 -12.38
C VAL A 249 -12.70 -6.90 -13.70
N TYR A 250 -12.88 -8.02 -14.41
CA TYR A 250 -13.70 -8.05 -15.63
C TYR A 250 -15.14 -7.55 -15.36
N ASN A 251 -15.70 -7.81 -14.18
CA ASN A 251 -17.04 -7.34 -13.84
C ASN A 251 -17.15 -5.80 -13.78
N GLN A 252 -16.05 -5.08 -13.61
CA GLN A 252 -16.02 -3.62 -13.61
C GLN A 252 -16.30 -3.06 -15.02
N ILE A 253 -15.82 -3.74 -16.06
CA ILE A 253 -15.98 -3.32 -17.46
C ILE A 253 -17.10 -4.06 -18.20
N LYS A 254 -17.67 -5.11 -17.61
CA LYS A 254 -18.69 -5.94 -18.26
C LYS A 254 -19.92 -5.14 -18.69
N GLY A 255 -20.28 -5.22 -19.96
CA GLY A 255 -21.31 -4.41 -20.61
C GLY A 255 -20.80 -3.07 -21.19
N PHE A 256 -19.51 -2.77 -21.01
CA PHE A 256 -18.82 -1.57 -21.48
C PHE A 256 -17.54 -1.93 -22.25
N GLU A 257 -17.50 -3.11 -22.87
CA GLU A 257 -16.32 -3.65 -23.57
C GLU A 257 -15.95 -2.86 -24.83
N ASN A 258 -16.93 -2.16 -25.44
CA ASN A 258 -16.79 -1.49 -26.72
C ASN A 258 -16.73 0.04 -26.59
N LEU A 259 -16.33 0.57 -25.44
CA LEU A 259 -16.15 2.02 -25.29
C LEU A 259 -14.92 2.48 -26.08
N ASP A 260 -15.05 3.62 -26.77
CA ASP A 260 -13.93 4.29 -27.45
C ASP A 260 -13.22 5.26 -26.50
N ILE A 261 -12.83 4.76 -25.33
CA ILE A 261 -12.06 5.51 -24.33
C ILE A 261 -10.83 4.70 -23.91
N PRO A 262 -9.71 5.35 -23.55
CA PRO A 262 -8.51 4.66 -23.07
C PRO A 262 -8.75 3.79 -21.86
N LEU A 263 -8.35 2.54 -21.94
CA LEU A 263 -8.07 1.69 -20.79
C LEU A 263 -6.57 1.75 -20.50
N CYS A 264 -6.20 2.44 -19.42
CA CYS A 264 -4.85 2.46 -18.87
C CYS A 264 -4.73 1.31 -17.85
N PHE A 265 -3.79 0.39 -18.04
CA PHE A 265 -3.69 -0.79 -17.17
C PHE A 265 -2.24 -1.13 -16.81
N LEU A 266 -2.05 -1.57 -15.55
CA LEU A 266 -0.76 -2.09 -15.11
C LEU A 266 -0.42 -3.35 -15.90
N LYS A 267 0.86 -3.57 -16.22
CA LYS A 267 1.33 -4.76 -16.96
C LYS A 267 0.81 -6.09 -16.39
N THR A 268 0.59 -6.17 -15.07
CA THR A 268 0.08 -7.36 -14.35
C THR A 268 -1.43 -7.33 -14.06
N ALA A 269 -2.16 -6.32 -14.54
CA ALA A 269 -3.61 -6.21 -14.34
C ALA A 269 -4.37 -7.38 -14.98
N SER A 270 -5.61 -7.57 -14.55
CA SER A 270 -6.50 -8.64 -14.99
C SER A 270 -6.54 -8.85 -16.51
N ARG A 271 -5.90 -9.92 -16.99
CA ARG A 271 -5.89 -10.28 -18.42
C ARG A 271 -7.30 -10.50 -18.98
N TRP A 272 -8.24 -10.93 -18.14
CA TRP A 272 -9.63 -11.12 -18.52
C TRP A 272 -10.32 -9.79 -18.84
N ALA A 273 -10.06 -8.75 -18.06
CA ALA A 273 -10.56 -7.42 -18.38
C ALA A 273 -9.88 -6.86 -19.64
N VAL A 274 -8.55 -6.93 -19.72
CA VAL A 274 -7.77 -6.36 -20.83
C VAL A 274 -8.13 -7.01 -22.17
N SER A 275 -8.19 -8.35 -22.23
CA SER A 275 -8.49 -9.08 -23.49
C SER A 275 -9.93 -8.90 -23.97
N LYS A 276 -10.86 -8.54 -23.08
CA LYS A 276 -12.27 -8.29 -23.44
C LYS A 276 -12.55 -6.84 -23.82
N TYR A 277 -11.67 -5.91 -23.46
CA TYR A 277 -11.82 -4.51 -23.82
C TYR A 277 -11.33 -4.25 -25.25
N ASN A 278 -12.22 -3.72 -26.09
CA ASN A 278 -12.01 -3.48 -27.51
C ASN A 278 -11.60 -2.04 -27.84
N GLY A 279 -11.69 -1.12 -26.86
CA GLY A 279 -11.24 0.26 -27.02
C GLY A 279 -9.71 0.41 -26.98
N PRO A 280 -9.20 1.65 -27.09
CA PRO A 280 -7.77 1.93 -26.99
C PRO A 280 -7.17 1.44 -25.66
N LYS A 281 -6.06 0.71 -25.73
CA LYS A 281 -5.37 0.09 -24.59
C LYS A 281 -3.99 0.71 -24.39
N TYR A 282 -3.68 1.15 -23.18
CA TYR A 282 -2.40 1.74 -22.80
C TYR A 282 -1.82 0.97 -21.61
N MET A 283 -0.74 0.26 -21.83
CA MET A 283 -0.10 -0.54 -20.78
C MET A 283 0.95 0.31 -20.06
N PHE A 284 1.00 0.23 -18.74
CA PHE A 284 2.01 0.90 -17.94
C PHE A 284 2.80 -0.04 -17.04
N HIS A 285 4.02 0.39 -16.75
CA HIS A 285 4.95 -0.28 -15.84
C HIS A 285 5.08 0.53 -14.56
N ASN A 286 5.25 -0.16 -13.43
CA ASN A 286 5.48 0.47 -12.13
C ASN A 286 6.93 0.29 -11.63
N ASP A 287 7.79 -0.16 -12.54
CA ASP A 287 9.22 -0.41 -12.41
C ASP A 287 9.94 0.01 -13.69
N GLU A 288 11.27 0.11 -13.60
CA GLU A 288 12.10 0.28 -14.79
C GLU A 288 11.83 -0.83 -15.80
N ASN A 289 11.85 -0.47 -17.07
CA ASN A 289 11.41 -1.34 -18.15
C ASN A 289 12.33 -1.19 -19.37
N ASP A 290 12.49 -2.27 -20.12
CA ASP A 290 13.41 -2.36 -21.27
C ASP A 290 13.01 -1.44 -22.44
N ILE A 291 11.76 -0.97 -22.46
CA ILE A 291 11.24 -0.08 -23.50
C ILE A 291 11.40 1.41 -23.15
N ASN A 292 11.99 1.71 -21.99
CA ASN A 292 12.19 3.07 -21.47
C ASN A 292 10.92 3.93 -21.54
N ASP A 293 9.78 3.35 -21.18
CA ASP A 293 8.48 4.04 -21.07
C ASP A 293 8.33 4.74 -19.70
N ILE A 294 7.33 5.61 -19.60
CA ILE A 294 6.98 6.32 -18.37
C ILE A 294 6.58 5.31 -17.30
N VAL A 295 7.36 5.26 -16.22
CA VAL A 295 7.04 4.48 -15.02
C VAL A 295 5.90 5.17 -14.27
N ILE A 296 4.83 4.46 -13.92
CA ILE A 296 3.67 4.96 -13.19
C ILE A 296 3.70 4.41 -11.75
N ASN A 297 3.60 5.30 -10.76
CA ASN A 297 3.47 4.92 -9.36
C ASN A 297 2.09 4.29 -9.12
N THR A 298 2.05 3.10 -8.52
CA THR A 298 0.79 2.40 -8.23
C THR A 298 0.34 2.53 -6.78
N GLY A 299 1.23 2.89 -5.85
CA GLY A 299 0.93 3.16 -4.44
C GLY A 299 -0.07 2.22 -3.73
N LYS A 300 -0.11 0.94 -4.10
CA LYS A 300 -1.03 -0.11 -3.60
C LYS A 300 -2.54 0.17 -3.76
N THR A 301 -2.96 1.22 -4.44
CA THR A 301 -4.37 1.53 -4.71
C THR A 301 -4.51 2.15 -6.09
N VAL A 302 -5.56 1.79 -6.84
CA VAL A 302 -5.82 2.28 -8.19
C VAL A 302 -5.98 3.80 -8.28
N ALA A 303 -6.29 4.48 -7.17
CA ALA A 303 -6.34 5.93 -7.12
C ALA A 303 -4.99 6.59 -7.46
N ILE A 304 -3.88 6.04 -6.97
CA ILE A 304 -2.54 6.61 -7.15
C ILE A 304 -2.05 6.56 -8.60
N PRO A 305 -2.08 5.43 -9.33
CA PRO A 305 -1.70 5.44 -10.74
C PRO A 305 -2.64 6.31 -11.57
N THR A 306 -3.93 6.42 -11.18
CA THR A 306 -4.85 7.33 -11.87
C THR A 306 -4.47 8.80 -11.66
N MET A 307 -4.03 9.18 -10.45
CA MET A 307 -3.48 10.50 -10.15
C MET A 307 -2.15 10.74 -10.87
N ASP A 308 -1.22 9.79 -10.79
CA ASP A 308 0.13 9.91 -11.36
C ASP A 308 0.10 9.97 -12.89
N ILE A 309 -0.82 9.27 -13.55
CA ILE A 309 -1.08 9.42 -14.99
C ILE A 309 -1.52 10.86 -15.31
N ALA A 310 -2.41 11.45 -14.51
CA ALA A 310 -2.84 12.83 -14.71
C ALA A 310 -1.68 13.82 -14.51
N VAL A 311 -0.90 13.63 -13.44
CA VAL A 311 0.29 14.44 -13.12
C VAL A 311 1.32 14.38 -14.23
N LYS A 312 1.70 13.17 -14.68
CA LYS A 312 2.71 12.96 -15.74
C LYS A 312 2.20 13.37 -17.11
N GLY A 313 0.89 13.35 -17.32
CA GLY A 313 0.25 13.96 -18.48
C GLY A 313 0.28 15.49 -18.48
N GLY A 314 0.67 16.14 -17.38
CA GLY A 314 0.85 17.59 -17.28
C GLY A 314 -0.30 18.36 -16.62
N ALA A 315 -1.22 17.68 -15.93
CA ALA A 315 -2.33 18.34 -15.26
C ALA A 315 -1.84 19.38 -14.25
N ARG A 316 -2.45 20.58 -14.23
CA ARG A 316 -2.16 21.61 -13.21
C ARG A 316 -2.90 21.37 -11.90
N GLU A 317 -4.05 20.71 -11.98
CA GLU A 317 -4.94 20.50 -10.85
C GLU A 317 -5.65 19.15 -10.95
N VAL A 318 -5.64 18.41 -9.84
CA VAL A 318 -6.25 17.09 -9.70
C VAL A 318 -7.31 17.15 -8.61
N ILE A 319 -8.54 16.79 -8.97
CA ILE A 319 -9.73 16.90 -8.12
C ILE A 319 -10.22 15.49 -7.79
N LEU A 320 -10.18 15.13 -6.52
CA LEU A 320 -10.55 13.81 -6.02
C LEU A 320 -12.03 13.76 -5.66
N ILE A 321 -12.76 12.79 -6.23
CA ILE A 321 -14.17 12.55 -5.92
C ILE A 321 -14.43 11.08 -5.65
N GLY A 322 -15.28 10.76 -4.66
CA GLY A 322 -15.46 9.39 -4.20
C GLY A 322 -14.21 8.78 -3.55
N GLN A 323 -13.23 9.58 -3.18
CA GLN A 323 -11.98 9.14 -2.54
C GLN A 323 -12.13 9.17 -1.02
N ASP A 324 -13.13 8.43 -0.50
CA ASP A 324 -13.58 8.62 0.89
C ASP A 324 -12.63 8.07 1.94
N LEU A 325 -12.05 6.88 1.72
CA LEU A 325 -11.12 6.25 2.69
C LEU A 325 -11.71 6.11 4.11
N ALA A 326 -13.04 6.10 4.21
CA ALA A 326 -13.82 6.02 5.42
C ALA A 326 -15.21 5.46 5.06
N PHE A 327 -15.94 5.00 6.07
CA PHE A 327 -17.32 4.57 5.90
C PHE A 327 -18.24 5.78 6.02
N ILE A 328 -19.10 5.97 5.02
CA ILE A 328 -20.09 7.05 4.98
C ILE A 328 -21.47 6.41 5.00
N ASN A 329 -22.35 6.83 5.92
CA ASN A 329 -23.70 6.28 6.07
C ASN A 329 -23.72 4.74 6.18
N ASN A 330 -22.74 4.16 6.89
CA ASN A 330 -22.52 2.71 6.98
C ASN A 330 -22.29 2.00 5.63
N LYS A 331 -21.83 2.72 4.61
CA LYS A 331 -21.41 2.17 3.32
C LYS A 331 -19.90 2.27 3.16
N SER A 332 -19.31 1.29 2.49
CA SER A 332 -17.87 1.27 2.19
C SER A 332 -17.54 1.72 0.77
N HIS A 333 -18.49 1.59 -0.16
CA HIS A 333 -18.34 1.93 -1.57
C HIS A 333 -19.67 2.42 -2.16
N THR A 334 -19.68 2.78 -3.45
CA THR A 334 -20.89 3.12 -4.20
C THR A 334 -21.90 1.97 -4.25
N GLU A 335 -23.15 2.29 -4.59
CA GLU A 335 -24.23 1.29 -4.68
C GLU A 335 -23.96 0.15 -5.68
N TYR A 336 -23.16 0.42 -6.72
CA TYR A 336 -22.82 -0.53 -7.80
C TYR A 336 -21.62 -1.44 -7.49
N ILE A 337 -21.06 -1.40 -6.28
CA ILE A 337 -19.86 -2.17 -5.93
C ILE A 337 -20.09 -3.68 -6.03
N ASN A 338 -21.27 -4.15 -5.65
CA ASN A 338 -21.62 -5.57 -5.65
C ASN A 338 -21.67 -6.14 -7.08
N GLU A 339 -22.09 -5.33 -8.07
CA GLU A 339 -22.00 -5.76 -9.47
C GLU A 339 -20.57 -5.67 -10.00
N SER A 340 -19.84 -4.61 -9.62
CA SER A 340 -18.46 -4.38 -10.05
C SER A 340 -17.48 -5.46 -9.55
N TYR A 341 -17.83 -6.14 -8.46
CA TYR A 341 -17.10 -7.26 -7.90
C TYR A 341 -18.01 -8.49 -7.72
N LYS A 342 -18.93 -8.73 -8.65
CA LYS A 342 -19.86 -9.86 -8.57
C LYS A 342 -19.09 -11.18 -8.42
N GLY A 343 -19.40 -11.91 -7.34
CA GLY A 343 -18.72 -13.17 -6.97
C GLY A 343 -17.66 -13.00 -5.88
N ALA A 344 -17.32 -11.77 -5.51
CA ALA A 344 -16.57 -11.49 -4.28
C ALA A 344 -17.52 -11.44 -3.07
N ASN A 345 -17.03 -11.86 -1.89
CA ASN A 345 -17.73 -11.67 -0.62
C ASN A 345 -17.59 -10.21 -0.12
N ILE A 346 -17.95 -9.24 -0.95
CA ILE A 346 -17.96 -7.83 -0.57
C ILE A 346 -19.35 -7.49 -0.02
N THR A 347 -19.37 -6.93 1.18
CA THR A 347 -20.58 -6.36 1.78
C THR A 347 -20.43 -4.84 1.78
N ASN A 348 -21.33 -4.13 1.08
CA ASN A 348 -21.28 -2.67 1.07
C ASN A 348 -21.69 -2.11 2.45
N GLU A 349 -22.65 -2.76 3.10
CA GLU A 349 -23.12 -2.41 4.44
C GLU A 349 -22.10 -2.73 5.54
N VAL A 350 -21.77 -1.73 6.34
CA VAL A 350 -20.88 -1.81 7.49
C VAL A 350 -21.75 -1.92 8.74
N LYS A 351 -21.71 -3.06 9.43
CA LYS A 351 -22.52 -3.30 10.63
C LYS A 351 -21.76 -2.95 11.92
N GLY A 352 -22.27 -1.94 12.61
CA GLY A 352 -22.01 -1.67 14.04
C GLY A 352 -20.59 -1.22 14.37
N ASP A 353 -20.41 -0.84 15.64
CA ASP A 353 -19.10 -0.46 16.17
C ASP A 353 -18.31 -1.73 16.51
N THR A 354 -17.31 -2.07 15.68
CA THR A 354 -16.48 -3.27 15.89
C THR A 354 -15.06 -2.84 16.30
N PHE A 355 -14.40 -3.60 17.18
CA PHE A 355 -12.99 -3.37 17.56
C PHE A 355 -12.01 -3.40 16.36
N LEU A 356 -12.47 -3.84 15.19
CA LEU A 356 -11.70 -3.89 13.95
C LEU A 356 -11.65 -2.53 13.22
N TYR A 357 -12.62 -1.65 13.49
CA TYR A 357 -12.67 -0.34 12.87
C TYR A 357 -11.71 0.64 13.55
N LYS A 358 -11.07 1.43 12.72
CA LYS A 358 -10.22 2.56 13.11
C LYS A 358 -11.03 3.85 12.97
N LYS A 359 -10.48 4.94 13.49
CA LYS A 359 -11.07 6.27 13.40
C LYS A 359 -10.16 7.17 12.58
N VAL A 360 -10.75 8.10 11.85
CA VAL A 360 -10.05 9.12 11.06
C VAL A 360 -10.83 10.42 11.09
N GLU A 361 -10.14 11.56 11.06
CA GLU A 361 -10.77 12.87 10.91
C GLU A 361 -11.36 13.00 9.49
N GLY A 362 -12.64 13.33 9.42
CA GLY A 362 -13.37 13.63 8.19
C GLY A 362 -13.10 15.06 7.72
N VAL A 363 -13.41 15.34 6.45
CA VAL A 363 -13.23 16.68 5.84
C VAL A 363 -14.06 17.77 6.52
N LYS A 364 -15.14 17.42 7.24
CA LYS A 364 -16.00 18.34 8.01
C LYS A 364 -15.59 18.46 9.50
N GLY A 365 -14.46 17.87 9.89
CA GLY A 365 -13.96 17.86 11.27
C GLY A 365 -14.62 16.82 12.18
N ASP A 366 -15.53 16.02 11.64
CA ASP A 366 -16.12 14.86 12.30
C ASP A 366 -15.13 13.68 12.40
N ILE A 367 -15.45 12.70 13.24
CA ILE A 367 -14.66 11.47 13.35
C ILE A 367 -15.41 10.34 12.67
N LEU A 368 -14.82 9.82 11.60
CA LEU A 368 -15.39 8.74 10.79
C LEU A 368 -14.76 7.39 11.15
N TYR A 369 -15.55 6.33 11.02
CA TYR A 369 -15.02 4.97 11.07
C TYR A 369 -14.34 4.60 9.75
N THR A 370 -13.26 3.86 9.84
CA THR A 370 -12.47 3.41 8.70
C THR A 370 -11.81 2.06 9.02
N ARG A 371 -11.00 1.53 8.09
CA ARG A 371 -10.19 0.32 8.31
C ARG A 371 -8.71 0.58 8.07
N SER A 372 -7.88 -0.33 8.58
CA SER A 372 -6.41 -0.19 8.49
C SER A 372 -5.92 -0.05 7.05
N GLU A 373 -6.52 -0.77 6.10
CA GLU A 373 -6.19 -0.68 4.67
C GLU A 373 -6.45 0.71 4.09
N TYR A 374 -7.58 1.35 4.44
CA TYR A 374 -7.90 2.70 3.97
C TYR A 374 -6.94 3.74 4.55
N LEU A 375 -6.51 3.59 5.80
CA LEU A 375 -5.46 4.44 6.37
C LEU A 375 -4.12 4.28 5.64
N ASN A 376 -3.82 3.08 5.15
CA ASN A 376 -2.62 2.86 4.33
C ASN A 376 -2.76 3.52 2.95
N PHE A 377 -3.91 3.35 2.28
CA PHE A 377 -4.17 4.02 1.01
C PHE A 377 -4.10 5.55 1.16
N LYS A 378 -4.69 6.08 2.24
CA LYS A 378 -4.58 7.49 2.61
C LYS A 378 -3.13 7.93 2.70
N HIS A 379 -2.30 7.20 3.43
CA HIS A 379 -0.89 7.52 3.58
C HIS A 379 -0.15 7.54 2.24
N PHE A 380 -0.36 6.55 1.36
CA PHE A 380 0.29 6.55 0.04
C PHE A 380 -0.22 7.67 -0.87
N ILE A 381 -1.51 8.04 -0.79
CA ILE A 381 -2.06 9.18 -1.53
C ILE A 381 -1.41 10.49 -1.05
N GLU A 382 -1.21 10.65 0.26
CA GLU A 382 -0.53 11.82 0.82
C GLU A 382 0.93 11.92 0.38
N LEU A 383 1.63 10.78 0.26
CA LEU A 383 3.00 10.75 -0.28
C LEU A 383 3.04 11.10 -1.77
N GLU A 384 2.06 10.65 -2.55
CA GLU A 384 1.94 11.01 -3.97
C GLU A 384 1.71 12.51 -4.14
N ILE A 385 0.85 13.11 -3.32
CA ILE A 385 0.59 14.56 -3.30
C ILE A 385 1.86 15.33 -2.90
N GLU A 386 2.53 14.90 -1.82
CA GLU A 386 3.76 15.54 -1.33
C GLU A 386 4.89 15.50 -2.35
N SER A 387 4.97 14.43 -3.15
CA SER A 387 5.99 14.25 -4.20
C SER A 387 5.74 15.10 -5.44
N ASN A 388 4.56 15.73 -5.57
CA ASN A 388 4.16 16.50 -6.75
C ASN A 388 3.71 17.93 -6.39
N PRO A 389 4.59 18.76 -5.81
CA PRO A 389 4.24 20.12 -5.34
C PRO A 389 3.86 21.09 -6.48
N GLN A 390 4.13 20.74 -7.73
CA GLN A 390 3.74 21.50 -8.92
C GLN A 390 2.25 21.37 -9.27
N VAL A 391 1.52 20.43 -8.67
CA VAL A 391 0.10 20.16 -8.95
C VAL A 391 -0.77 20.54 -7.75
N SER A 392 -1.86 21.25 -7.99
CA SER A 392 -2.89 21.53 -6.97
C SER A 392 -3.77 20.29 -6.77
N PHE A 393 -3.97 19.86 -5.52
CA PHE A 393 -4.86 18.75 -5.20
C PHE A 393 -6.07 19.23 -4.39
N ILE A 394 -7.28 18.93 -4.89
CA ILE A 394 -8.55 19.27 -4.24
C ILE A 394 -9.28 17.99 -3.88
N ASN A 395 -9.88 17.94 -2.69
CA ASN A 395 -10.73 16.84 -2.26
C ASN A 395 -12.20 17.30 -2.23
N CYS A 396 -13.02 16.73 -3.10
CA CYS A 396 -14.48 16.94 -3.14
C CYS A 396 -15.27 15.77 -2.53
N SER A 397 -14.58 14.84 -1.88
CA SER A 397 -15.19 13.67 -1.25
C SER A 397 -15.63 13.99 0.18
N SER A 398 -16.66 13.32 0.67
CA SER A 398 -17.21 13.52 2.02
C SER A 398 -16.50 12.69 3.11
N GLY A 399 -15.46 11.94 2.77
CA GLY A 399 -14.75 11.05 3.68
C GLY A 399 -13.59 11.67 4.48
N ALA A 400 -12.52 10.90 4.63
CA ALA A 400 -11.34 11.25 5.41
C ALA A 400 -10.63 12.50 4.86
N LYS A 401 -10.11 13.32 5.77
CA LYS A 401 -9.24 14.46 5.45
C LYS A 401 -7.88 13.98 4.97
N ILE A 402 -7.52 14.28 3.72
CA ILE A 402 -6.25 13.90 3.09
C ILE A 402 -5.27 15.07 3.16
N LYS A 403 -4.12 14.87 3.82
CA LYS A 403 -3.06 15.90 3.94
C LYS A 403 -2.55 16.28 2.55
N GLY A 404 -2.31 17.58 2.35
CA GLY A 404 -1.88 18.12 1.05
C GLY A 404 -3.03 18.46 0.10
N THR A 405 -4.28 18.10 0.43
CA THR A 405 -5.46 18.53 -0.32
C THR A 405 -6.16 19.73 0.33
N LYS A 406 -6.84 20.54 -0.48
CA LYS A 406 -7.87 21.48 0.00
C LYS A 406 -9.25 20.83 -0.13
N TYR A 407 -10.05 20.81 0.93
CA TYR A 407 -11.45 20.41 0.82
C TYR A 407 -12.27 21.54 0.20
N MET A 408 -13.08 21.22 -0.81
CA MET A 408 -14.03 22.13 -1.46
C MET A 408 -15.25 21.33 -1.94
N ASP A 409 -16.43 21.93 -1.89
CA ASP A 409 -17.56 21.35 -2.62
C ASP A 409 -17.29 21.45 -4.13
N LEU A 410 -17.71 20.44 -4.90
CA LEU A 410 -17.50 20.42 -6.34
C LEU A 410 -18.12 21.64 -7.04
N GLU A 411 -19.20 22.22 -6.50
CA GLU A 411 -19.84 23.44 -7.03
C GLU A 411 -19.01 24.72 -6.80
N GLU A 412 -18.08 24.70 -5.84
CA GLU A 412 -17.22 25.84 -5.53
C GLU A 412 -15.99 25.92 -6.46
N ILE A 413 -15.75 24.88 -7.25
CA ILE A 413 -14.62 24.84 -8.17
C ILE A 413 -14.98 25.61 -9.44
N ASN A 414 -14.21 26.65 -9.74
CA ASN A 414 -14.31 27.30 -11.04
C ASN A 414 -13.65 26.43 -12.13
N PHE A 415 -14.45 25.94 -13.07
CA PHE A 415 -14.02 25.14 -14.21
C PHE A 415 -13.84 25.98 -15.50
N VAL A 416 -14.15 27.27 -15.46
CA VAL A 416 -14.07 28.22 -16.58
C VAL A 416 -12.84 29.12 -16.47
#